data_AF-A0AAD6XUR6-F1
#
_entry.id   AF-A0AAD6XUR6-F1
#
_cell.length_a   1.000
_cell.length_b   1.000
_cell.length_c   1.000
_cell.angle_alpha   90.00
_cell.angle_beta   90.00
_cell.angle_gamma   90.00
#
_symmetry.space_group_name_H-M   'P 1'
#
loop_
_entity.id
_entity.type
_entity.pdbx_description
1 polymer ?
#
loop_
_entity_poly.entity_id
_entity_poly.type
_entity_poly.pdbx_seq_one_letter_code
_entity_poly.pdbx_strand_id
1 'polypeptide(L)'
;MSSEPSPEESKQKAKGPALKSLIDVRRAGAWQLHIWPMEKFVVRKRGRLHLPRSYLAKDGEDMQTVHEGTDLNQLVHQYYLESIDPGSVAWVNFVHADNVVARRHEFLGPDPRVAGFEIDVGGNIYIRWWDGFLADQWTGTQKWKLEVVWDENEEKWVEKKY
;
A
#
# COMPACT_ATOMS: atom_id res chain seq x y z
N MET A 1 26.74 -29.22 28.05
CA MET A 1 26.02 -28.13 28.71
C MET A 1 25.67 -27.12 27.63
N SER A 2 24.43 -27.12 27.14
CA SER A 2 23.98 -26.10 26.20
C SER A 2 23.78 -24.81 26.97
N SER A 3 24.61 -23.80 26.69
CA SER A 3 24.42 -22.45 27.22
C SER A 3 23.12 -21.89 26.67
N GLU A 4 22.20 -21.49 27.54
CA GLU A 4 21.01 -20.74 27.12
C GLU A 4 21.46 -19.43 26.44
N PRO A 5 20.84 -19.06 25.30
CA PRO A 5 21.20 -17.85 24.58
C PRO A 5 20.90 -16.60 25.41
N SER A 6 21.75 -15.58 25.27
CA SER A 6 21.53 -14.28 25.91
C SER A 6 20.16 -13.69 25.52
N PRO A 7 19.52 -12.89 26.39
CA PRO A 7 18.28 -12.18 26.04
C PRO A 7 18.38 -11.38 24.73
N GLU A 8 19.54 -10.79 24.43
CA GLU A 8 19.78 -10.06 23.18
C GLU A 8 19.83 -10.97 21.95
N GLU A 9 20.47 -12.14 22.07
CA GLU A 9 20.53 -13.13 21.00
C GLU A 9 19.16 -13.73 20.70
N SER A 10 18.36 -13.96 21.76
CA SER A 10 16.98 -14.40 21.65
C SER A 10 16.10 -13.36 20.95
N LYS A 11 16.24 -12.07 21.31
CA LYS A 11 15.55 -10.95 20.63
C LYS A 11 15.92 -10.89 19.16
N GLN A 12 17.22 -10.90 18.83
CA GLN A 12 17.70 -10.81 17.46
C GLN A 12 17.23 -11.97 16.59
N LYS A 13 17.16 -13.19 17.15
CA LYS A 13 16.62 -14.37 16.46
C LYS A 13 15.11 -14.28 16.20
N ALA A 14 14.36 -13.63 17.10
CA ALA A 14 12.92 -13.41 16.96
C ALA A 14 12.55 -12.31 15.95
N LYS A 15 13.50 -11.44 15.56
CA LYS A 15 13.28 -10.32 14.64
C LYS A 15 12.75 -10.76 13.28
N GLY A 16 13.36 -11.78 12.68
CA GLY A 16 12.97 -12.29 11.36
C GLY A 16 11.55 -12.85 11.32
N PRO A 17 11.18 -13.78 12.22
CA PRO A 17 9.81 -14.26 12.36
C PRO A 17 8.78 -13.15 12.62
N ALA A 18 9.11 -12.17 13.48
CA ALA A 18 8.22 -11.06 13.77
C ALA A 18 7.99 -10.16 12.54
N LEU A 19 9.06 -9.83 11.81
CA LEU A 19 8.97 -9.10 10.55
C LEU A 19 8.07 -9.84 9.54
N LYS A 20 8.29 -11.15 9.38
CA LYS A 20 7.45 -11.98 8.50
C LYS A 20 5.98 -11.94 8.92
N SER A 21 5.70 -12.11 10.21
CA SER A 21 4.34 -12.06 10.74
C SER A 21 3.66 -10.72 10.48
N LEU A 22 4.36 -9.60 10.67
CA LEU A 22 3.82 -8.27 10.38
C LEU A 22 3.57 -8.05 8.89
N ILE A 23 4.45 -8.53 8.02
CA ILE A 23 4.23 -8.52 6.56
C ILE A 23 3.00 -9.37 6.22
N ASP A 24 2.87 -10.58 6.76
CA ASP A 24 1.75 -11.46 6.49
C ASP A 24 0.42 -10.85 6.95
N VAL A 25 0.39 -10.17 8.10
CA VAL A 25 -0.78 -9.40 8.57
C VAL A 25 -1.12 -8.26 7.61
N ARG A 26 -0.12 -7.48 7.17
CA ARG A 26 -0.33 -6.40 6.17
C ARG A 26 -0.88 -6.94 4.86
N ARG A 27 -0.36 -8.08 4.39
CA ARG A 27 -0.84 -8.76 3.17
C ARG A 27 -2.28 -9.25 3.33
N ALA A 28 -2.62 -9.80 4.49
CA ALA A 28 -3.97 -10.27 4.78
C ALA A 28 -5.00 -9.13 4.84
N GLY A 29 -4.59 -7.95 5.32
CA GLY A 29 -5.44 -6.75 5.36
C GLY A 29 -5.51 -5.98 4.03
N ALA A 30 -4.61 -6.23 3.08
CA ALA A 30 -4.60 -5.52 1.80
C ALA A 30 -5.71 -6.03 0.87
N TRP A 31 -6.64 -5.14 0.50
CA TRP A 31 -7.78 -5.49 -0.34
C TRP A 31 -7.47 -5.27 -1.83
N GLN A 32 -8.01 -6.15 -2.66
CA GLN A 32 -7.78 -6.13 -4.12
C GLN A 32 -8.53 -4.96 -4.75
N LEU A 33 -7.84 -4.15 -5.54
CA LEU A 33 -8.39 -2.90 -6.04
C LEU A 33 -9.63 -3.08 -6.94
N HIS A 34 -9.74 -4.22 -7.63
CA HIS A 34 -10.87 -4.56 -8.49
C HIS A 34 -12.11 -5.07 -7.74
N ILE A 35 -12.02 -5.27 -6.42
CA ILE A 35 -13.11 -5.69 -5.54
C ILE A 35 -13.58 -4.49 -4.72
N TRP A 36 -14.90 -4.35 -4.55
CA TRP A 36 -15.45 -3.29 -3.72
C TRP A 36 -14.92 -3.36 -2.27
N PRO A 37 -14.41 -2.26 -1.70
CA PRO A 37 -13.85 -2.25 -0.36
C PRO A 37 -14.95 -2.39 0.70
N MET A 38 -14.75 -3.33 1.62
CA MET A 38 -15.68 -3.59 2.74
C MET A 38 -15.42 -2.70 3.95
N GLU A 39 -14.16 -2.31 4.15
CA GLU A 39 -13.76 -1.40 5.22
C GLU A 39 -13.79 0.06 4.74
N LYS A 40 -14.09 0.97 5.66
CA LYS A 40 -14.07 2.41 5.40
C LYS A 40 -12.81 3.03 5.96
N PHE A 41 -12.22 3.96 5.21
CA PHE A 41 -11.17 4.84 5.73
C PHE A 41 -11.65 6.29 5.63
N VAL A 42 -12.26 6.77 6.71
CA VAL A 42 -12.88 8.10 6.72
C VAL A 42 -11.85 9.17 7.10
N VAL A 43 -11.65 10.12 6.21
CA VAL A 43 -10.78 11.28 6.40
C VAL A 43 -11.29 12.15 7.55
N ARG A 44 -10.41 12.50 8.49
CA ARG A 44 -10.74 13.34 9.65
C ARG A 44 -10.49 14.83 9.44
N LYS A 45 -9.67 15.20 8.46
CA LYS A 45 -9.30 16.59 8.15
C LYS A 45 -9.05 16.72 6.66
N ARG A 46 -9.33 17.90 6.09
CA ARG A 46 -9.05 18.19 4.69
C ARG A 46 -7.61 17.80 4.32
N GLY A 47 -7.45 17.16 3.17
CA GLY A 47 -6.15 16.73 2.66
C GLY A 47 -6.11 16.64 1.14
N ARG A 48 -4.98 16.17 0.62
CA ARG A 48 -4.77 15.92 -0.82
C ARG A 48 -4.39 14.46 -1.03
N LEU A 49 -5.24 13.71 -1.68
CA LEU A 49 -4.98 12.33 -2.06
C LEU A 49 -4.15 12.28 -3.34
N HIS A 50 -3.04 11.56 -3.26
CA HIS A 50 -2.17 11.24 -4.39
C HIS A 50 -2.61 9.92 -5.02
N LEU A 51 -2.89 9.97 -6.32
CA LEU A 51 -3.42 8.87 -7.12
C LEU A 51 -2.42 8.54 -8.25
N PRO A 52 -1.43 7.66 -8.01
CA PRO A 52 -0.48 7.23 -9.04
C PRO A 52 -1.18 6.73 -10.31
N ARG A 53 -0.64 7.10 -11.46
CA ARG A 53 -1.15 6.66 -12.76
C ARG A 53 -0.58 5.31 -13.19
N SER A 54 0.59 4.96 -12.67
CA SER A 54 1.27 3.69 -12.94
C SER A 54 2.08 3.21 -11.74
N TYR A 55 2.59 1.98 -11.85
CA TYR A 55 3.48 1.38 -10.87
C TYR A 55 4.66 2.29 -10.52
N LEU A 56 4.86 2.57 -9.22
CA LEU A 56 5.84 3.53 -8.70
C LEU A 56 5.64 4.96 -9.24
N ALA A 57 4.41 5.34 -9.60
CA ALA A 57 4.07 6.65 -10.11
C ALA A 57 4.98 7.14 -11.26
N LYS A 58 5.51 6.23 -12.08
CA LYS A 58 6.48 6.56 -13.14
C LYS A 58 5.91 7.53 -14.17
N ASP A 59 4.62 7.43 -14.41
CA ASP A 59 3.89 8.27 -15.37
C ASP A 59 3.14 9.43 -14.68
N GLY A 60 3.53 9.71 -13.43
CA GLY A 60 2.97 10.76 -12.59
C GLY A 60 1.80 10.31 -11.73
N GLU A 61 1.18 11.29 -11.09
CA GLU A 61 0.08 11.12 -10.15
C GLU A 61 -0.98 12.18 -10.44
N ASP A 62 -2.25 11.81 -10.28
CA ASP A 62 -3.34 12.76 -10.14
C ASP A 62 -3.48 13.15 -8.67
N MET A 63 -3.90 14.39 -8.41
CA MET A 63 -4.12 14.90 -7.06
C MET A 63 -5.57 15.28 -6.89
N GLN A 64 -6.22 14.73 -5.86
CA GLN A 64 -7.60 15.06 -5.53
C GLN A 64 -7.68 15.64 -4.13
N THR A 65 -8.34 16.80 -4.00
CA THR A 65 -8.65 17.34 -2.66
C THR A 65 -9.74 16.49 -2.03
N VAL A 66 -9.51 16.04 -0.80
CA VAL A 66 -10.49 15.30 0.00
C VAL A 66 -10.89 16.11 1.22
N HIS A 67 -12.13 15.96 1.65
CA HIS A 67 -12.70 16.68 2.76
C HIS A 67 -12.92 15.74 3.95
N GLU A 68 -13.15 16.33 5.12
CA GLU A 68 -13.56 15.55 6.29
C GLU A 68 -14.85 14.76 5.98
N GLY A 69 -14.88 13.49 6.40
CA GLY A 69 -15.99 12.58 6.11
C GLY A 69 -15.86 11.80 4.80
N THR A 70 -14.92 12.14 3.91
CA THR A 70 -14.67 11.36 2.69
C THR A 70 -14.13 9.96 3.03
N ASP A 71 -14.70 8.92 2.44
CA ASP A 71 -14.17 7.55 2.53
C ASP A 71 -13.14 7.31 1.41
N LEU A 72 -11.87 7.21 1.79
CA LEU A 72 -10.77 7.04 0.83
C LEU A 72 -10.84 5.71 0.11
N ASN A 73 -11.28 4.63 0.77
CA ASN A 73 -11.32 3.32 0.12
C ASN A 73 -12.28 3.33 -1.06
N GLN A 74 -13.49 3.86 -0.87
CA GLN A 74 -14.48 3.97 -1.93
C GLN A 74 -14.04 4.91 -3.05
N LEU A 75 -13.45 6.07 -2.70
CA LEU A 75 -12.96 7.03 -3.68
C LEU A 75 -11.84 6.42 -4.53
N VAL A 76 -10.86 5.76 -3.91
CA VAL A 76 -9.77 5.07 -4.61
C VAL A 76 -10.29 3.96 -5.51
N HIS A 77 -11.20 3.13 -5.01
CA HIS A 77 -11.84 2.09 -5.82
C HIS A 77 -12.52 2.70 -7.06
N GLN A 78 -13.36 3.72 -6.87
CA GLN A 78 -14.07 4.37 -7.97
C GLN A 78 -13.10 4.94 -9.02
N TYR A 79 -12.10 5.70 -8.57
CA TYR A 79 -11.10 6.30 -9.46
C TYR A 79 -10.38 5.23 -10.30
N TYR A 80 -9.94 4.13 -9.68
CA TYR A 80 -9.14 3.13 -10.40
C TYR A 80 -9.94 2.10 -11.21
N LEU A 81 -11.26 2.05 -11.01
CA LEU A 81 -12.18 1.27 -11.84
C LEU A 81 -12.65 2.05 -13.08
N GLU A 82 -12.35 3.35 -13.17
CA GLU A 82 -12.63 4.13 -14.37
C GLU A 82 -11.92 3.52 -15.58
N SER A 83 -12.70 3.41 -16.64
CA SER A 83 -12.23 3.08 -17.98
C SER A 83 -11.40 4.21 -18.56
N ILE A 84 -10.30 3.86 -19.21
CA ILE A 84 -9.48 4.78 -19.98
C ILE A 84 -9.41 4.30 -21.43
N ASP A 85 -9.26 5.25 -22.36
CA ASP A 85 -8.99 4.91 -23.74
C ASP A 85 -7.53 4.46 -23.86
N PRO A 86 -7.24 3.19 -24.20
CA PRO A 86 -5.88 2.69 -24.30
C PRO A 86 -5.06 3.42 -25.39
N GLY A 87 -5.71 4.03 -26.38
CA GLY A 87 -5.02 4.85 -27.39
C GLY A 87 -4.53 6.21 -26.86
N SER A 88 -5.00 6.62 -25.68
CA SER A 88 -4.71 7.93 -25.08
C SER A 88 -3.52 7.93 -24.10
N VAL A 89 -3.00 6.76 -23.71
CA VAL A 89 -1.96 6.62 -22.70
C VAL A 89 -0.83 5.69 -23.16
N ALA A 90 0.42 6.09 -22.94
CA ALA A 90 1.61 5.33 -23.30
C ALA A 90 2.16 4.45 -22.15
N TRP A 91 1.31 4.09 -21.19
CA TRP A 91 1.72 3.40 -19.96
C TRP A 91 1.76 1.88 -20.14
N VAL A 92 2.55 1.20 -19.31
CA VAL A 92 2.63 -0.27 -19.33
C VAL A 92 1.38 -0.87 -18.68
N ASN A 93 0.55 -1.55 -19.48
CA ASN A 93 -0.57 -2.34 -18.98
C ASN A 93 -0.05 -3.70 -18.48
N PHE A 94 -0.31 -4.04 -17.23
CA PHE A 94 0.07 -5.32 -16.61
C PHE A 94 -0.99 -6.43 -16.77
N VAL A 95 -2.14 -6.10 -17.36
CA VAL A 95 -3.25 -7.01 -17.69
C VAL A 95 -3.34 -7.17 -19.22
N HIS A 96 -3.83 -8.32 -19.69
CA HIS A 96 -3.80 -8.69 -21.11
C HIS A 96 -4.50 -7.65 -21.99
N ALA A 97 -3.84 -7.25 -23.09
CA ALA A 97 -4.29 -6.23 -24.03
C ALA A 97 -5.38 -6.73 -24.99
N ASP A 98 -6.45 -7.34 -24.49
CA ASP A 98 -7.53 -7.91 -25.32
C ASP A 98 -8.44 -6.84 -25.96
N ASN A 99 -7.99 -5.58 -26.06
CA ASN A 99 -8.72 -4.44 -26.65
C ASN A 99 -10.12 -4.19 -26.03
N VAL A 100 -10.40 -4.77 -24.87
CA VAL A 100 -11.59 -4.49 -24.07
C VAL A 100 -11.17 -3.44 -23.05
N VAL A 101 -11.67 -2.21 -23.24
CA VAL A 101 -11.69 -1.10 -22.28
C VAL A 101 -10.73 -1.25 -21.08
N ALA A 102 -9.52 -0.69 -21.20
CA ALA A 102 -8.53 -0.71 -20.13
C ALA A 102 -9.02 0.10 -18.92
N ARG A 103 -8.69 -0.34 -17.70
CA ARG A 103 -8.97 0.40 -16.47
C ARG A 103 -7.69 0.93 -15.84
N ARG A 104 -7.79 2.05 -15.13
CA ARG A 104 -6.61 2.70 -14.50
C ARG A 104 -5.79 1.77 -13.60
N HIS A 105 -6.43 0.85 -12.87
CA HIS A 105 -5.69 -0.07 -11.98
C HIS A 105 -4.73 -1.01 -12.71
N GLU A 106 -4.98 -1.32 -13.98
CA GLU A 106 -4.18 -2.28 -14.75
C GLU A 106 -2.74 -1.80 -14.98
N PHE A 107 -2.48 -0.51 -14.73
CA PHE A 107 -1.17 0.12 -14.87
C PHE A 107 -0.39 0.18 -13.55
N LEU A 108 -1.02 -0.17 -12.42
CA LEU A 108 -0.42 -0.14 -11.09
C LEU A 108 0.38 -1.39 -10.76
N GLY A 109 0.19 -2.47 -11.53
CA GLY A 109 0.80 -3.76 -11.33
C GLY A 109 -0.17 -4.89 -11.70
N PRO A 110 0.32 -6.14 -11.72
CA PRO A 110 -0.48 -7.33 -12.05
C PRO A 110 -1.51 -7.75 -10.98
N ASP A 111 -1.30 -7.45 -9.70
CA ASP A 111 -2.31 -7.67 -8.64
C ASP A 111 -2.25 -6.53 -7.61
N PRO A 112 -2.69 -5.30 -7.97
CA PRO A 112 -2.59 -4.13 -7.11
C PRO A 112 -3.61 -4.20 -5.97
N ARG A 113 -3.11 -4.06 -4.75
CA ARG A 113 -3.89 -4.06 -3.51
C ARG A 113 -3.61 -2.84 -2.67
N VAL A 114 -4.65 -2.30 -2.05
CA VAL A 114 -4.51 -1.17 -1.12
C VAL A 114 -4.24 -1.74 0.27
N ALA A 115 -3.06 -1.46 0.80
CA ALA A 115 -2.61 -1.87 2.14
C ALA A 115 -2.88 -0.78 3.22
N GLY A 116 -3.29 0.41 2.79
CA GLY A 116 -3.68 1.52 3.67
C GLY A 116 -3.29 2.88 3.10
N PHE A 117 -3.25 3.88 3.98
CA PHE A 117 -2.92 5.26 3.64
C PHE A 117 -1.87 5.82 4.59
N GLU A 118 -0.98 6.64 4.04
CA GLU A 118 -0.03 7.45 4.79
C GLU A 118 -0.42 8.91 4.70
N ILE A 119 -0.55 9.57 5.84
CA ILE A 119 -0.93 10.98 5.92
C ILE A 119 0.26 11.75 6.48
N ASP A 120 0.81 12.66 5.69
CA ASP A 120 1.91 13.51 6.14
C ASP A 120 1.42 14.71 6.98
N VAL A 121 2.36 15.44 7.57
CA VAL A 121 2.07 16.64 8.39
C VAL A 121 1.39 17.75 7.56
N GLY A 122 1.62 17.78 6.25
CA GLY A 122 1.01 18.73 5.31
C GLY A 122 -0.40 18.36 4.87
N GLY A 123 -0.93 17.21 5.30
CA GLY A 123 -2.23 16.70 4.87
C GLY A 123 -2.21 16.08 3.47
N ASN A 124 -1.04 15.77 2.90
CA ASN A 124 -0.94 14.91 1.73
C ASN A 124 -1.16 13.47 2.17
N ILE A 125 -1.92 12.75 1.37
CA ILE A 125 -2.36 11.39 1.63
C ILE A 125 -1.85 10.53 0.48
N TYR A 126 -1.02 9.55 0.81
CA TYR A 126 -0.46 8.61 -0.14
C TYR A 126 -1.04 7.22 0.09
N ILE A 127 -1.33 6.51 -1.01
CA ILE A 127 -1.79 5.13 -0.95
C ILE A 127 -0.59 4.21 -0.71
N ARG A 128 -0.68 3.36 0.31
CA ARG A 128 0.25 2.25 0.49
C ARG A 128 -0.22 1.08 -0.35
N TRP A 129 0.58 0.71 -1.33
CA TRP A 129 0.30 -0.38 -2.26
C TRP A 129 1.02 -1.66 -1.84
N TRP A 130 0.34 -2.78 -2.05
CA TRP A 130 0.90 -4.12 -2.07
C TRP A 130 0.56 -4.76 -3.41
N ASP A 131 1.53 -5.30 -4.13
CA ASP A 131 1.24 -6.12 -5.32
C ASP A 131 1.35 -7.61 -4.96
N GLY A 132 0.24 -8.34 -5.11
CA GLY A 132 0.15 -9.76 -4.73
C GLY A 132 1.00 -10.69 -5.59
N PHE A 133 1.24 -10.33 -6.85
CA PHE A 133 1.97 -11.15 -7.80
C PHE A 133 3.47 -10.83 -7.77
N LEU A 134 3.84 -9.55 -7.76
CA LEU A 134 5.24 -9.09 -7.63
C LEU A 134 5.78 -9.25 -6.20
N ALA A 135 4.91 -9.44 -5.22
CA ALA A 135 5.23 -9.48 -3.79
C ALA A 135 5.99 -8.23 -3.30
N ASP A 136 5.63 -7.07 -3.86
CA ASP A 136 6.29 -5.79 -3.64
C ASP A 136 5.38 -4.79 -2.88
N GLN A 137 6.03 -3.89 -2.13
CA GLN A 137 5.38 -2.81 -1.38
C GLN A 137 5.87 -1.47 -1.88
N TRP A 138 4.96 -0.54 -2.12
CA TRP A 138 5.32 0.79 -2.61
C TRP A 138 4.32 1.88 -2.24
N THR A 139 4.80 3.12 -2.25
CA THR A 139 4.05 4.35 -1.98
C THR A 139 4.66 5.46 -2.82
N GLY A 140 3.86 6.16 -3.63
CA GLY A 140 4.37 7.16 -4.58
C GLY A 140 5.44 6.56 -5.52
N THR A 141 6.63 7.16 -5.54
CA THR A 141 7.75 6.71 -6.40
C THR A 141 8.70 5.70 -5.74
N GLN A 142 8.43 5.30 -4.50
CA GLN A 142 9.37 4.53 -3.70
C GLN A 142 8.81 3.17 -3.30
N LYS A 143 9.67 2.15 -3.38
CA LYS A 143 9.44 0.91 -2.64
C LYS A 143 9.74 1.17 -1.18
N TRP A 144 8.85 0.76 -0.29
CA TRP A 144 9.11 0.79 1.14
C TRP A 144 9.30 -0.63 1.67
N LYS A 145 10.10 -0.75 2.72
CA LYS A 145 10.30 -2.00 3.43
C LYS A 145 9.76 -1.82 4.83
N LEU A 146 9.00 -2.80 5.30
CA LEU A 146 8.60 -2.83 6.69
C LEU A 146 9.85 -3.07 7.54
N GLU A 147 10.17 -2.11 8.41
CA GLU A 147 11.21 -2.26 9.42
C GLU A 147 10.56 -2.54 10.77
N VAL A 148 11.18 -3.42 11.55
CA VAL A 148 10.73 -3.73 12.91
C VAL A 148 11.75 -3.26 13.93
N VAL A 149 11.24 -2.67 15.01
CA VAL A 149 12.00 -2.26 16.18
C VAL A 149 11.43 -2.98 17.41
N TRP A 150 12.31 -3.28 18.37
CA TRP A 150 11.86 -3.84 19.64
C TRP A 150 11.27 -2.71 20.47
N ASP A 151 10.00 -2.83 20.84
CA ASP A 151 9.37 -1.94 21.82
C ASP A 151 9.68 -2.50 23.22
N GLU A 152 10.40 -1.73 24.03
CA GLU A 152 10.72 -2.12 25.41
C GLU A 152 9.51 -2.07 26.33
N ASN A 153 8.52 -1.22 26.05
CA ASN A 153 7.33 -1.09 26.88
C ASN A 153 6.34 -2.23 26.63
N GLU A 154 6.17 -2.61 25.36
CA GLU A 154 5.23 -3.66 24.95
C GLU A 154 5.90 -5.04 24.84
N GLU A 155 7.20 -5.12 25.14
CA GLU A 155 8.06 -6.31 25.04
C GLU A 155 7.84 -7.11 23.74
N LYS A 156 7.68 -6.41 22.62
CA LYS A 156 7.41 -7.03 21.31
C LYS A 156 8.03 -6.25 20.17
N TRP A 157 8.25 -6.95 19.06
CA TRP A 157 8.63 -6.32 17.79
C TRP A 157 7.44 -5.57 17.20
N VAL A 158 7.61 -4.27 16.95
CA VAL A 158 6.59 -3.40 16.35
C VAL A 158 7.11 -2.80 15.05
N GLU A 159 6.18 -2.40 14.17
CA GLU A 159 6.52 -1.63 12.96
C GLU A 159 7.15 -0.29 13.36
N LYS A 160 8.30 0.03 12.76
CA LYS A 160 8.95 1.32 12.90
C LYS A 160 8.09 2.38 12.22
N LYS A 161 7.45 3.24 13.01
CA LYS A 161 6.73 4.42 12.51
C LYS A 161 7.76 5.53 12.21
N TYR A 162 7.60 6.21 11.07
CA TYR A 162 8.39 7.38 10.69
C TYR A 162 7.59 8.66 10.94
#